data_AF-A0A0H4T9V0-F1
#
_entry.id   AF-A0A0H4T9V0-F1
#
_cell.length_a   1.000
_cell.length_b   1.000
_cell.length_c   1.000
_cell.angle_alpha   90.00
_cell.angle_beta   90.00
_cell.angle_gamma   90.00
#
_symmetry.space_group_name_H-M   'P 1'
#
loop_
_entity.id
_entity.type
_entity.pdbx_description
1 polymer ?
#
loop_
_entity_poly.entity_id
_entity_poly.type
_entity_poly.pdbx_seq_one_letter_code
_entity_poly.pdbx_strand_id
1 'polypeptide(L)'
;MRPILLFCCALSFTACAKGGEQAGGEAATLNLADVAGKWTIQSMAEGSDSVLVTYELNATATTEGWTIVFPGRDPIPLHVTTGGDSVVTHAGPFQSVLRPGVMVSTEGAMRLVNGQLEGWSVAHYQGAGADSVLRIRQRGARTP
;
A
#
# COMPACT_ATOMS: atom_id res chain seq x y z
N MET A 1 37.96 -27.90 61.82
CA MET A 1 36.69 -28.53 61.35
C MET A 1 36.74 -28.57 59.83
N ARG A 2 36.42 -29.73 59.24
CA ARG A 2 36.76 -30.18 57.88
C ARG A 2 36.23 -29.27 56.74
N PRO A 3 37.03 -28.98 55.70
CA PRO A 3 36.54 -28.39 54.45
C PRO A 3 35.83 -29.47 53.62
N ILE A 4 34.56 -29.21 53.27
CA ILE A 4 33.79 -30.05 52.35
C ILE A 4 34.19 -29.67 50.92
N LEU A 5 34.85 -30.59 50.24
CA LEU A 5 34.94 -30.64 48.78
C LEU A 5 33.51 -30.65 48.20
N LEU A 6 33.20 -29.71 47.30
CA LEU A 6 32.07 -29.86 46.39
C LEU A 6 32.61 -30.10 44.98
N PHE A 7 32.14 -31.21 44.45
CA PHE A 7 32.59 -31.95 43.27
C PHE A 7 31.87 -31.43 42.02
N CYS A 8 32.63 -31.25 40.95
CA CYS A 8 32.27 -31.34 39.52
C CYS A 8 30.79 -31.44 39.12
N CYS A 9 30.30 -30.49 38.32
CA CYS A 9 29.56 -30.82 37.10
C CYS A 9 29.57 -29.62 36.12
N ALA A 10 30.38 -29.75 35.08
CA ALA A 10 30.35 -28.88 33.92
C ALA A 10 29.08 -29.16 33.10
N LEU A 11 28.24 -28.16 32.94
CA LEU A 11 27.21 -28.12 31.89
C LEU A 11 27.61 -27.03 30.89
N SER A 12 28.52 -27.41 30.00
CA SER A 12 28.79 -26.67 28.78
C SER A 12 27.56 -26.77 27.87
N PHE A 13 26.70 -25.75 27.88
CA PHE A 13 25.73 -25.57 26.80
C PHE A 13 26.46 -25.01 25.58
N THR A 14 27.06 -25.91 24.80
CA THR A 14 27.39 -25.67 23.40
C THR A 14 26.07 -25.68 22.62
N ALA A 15 25.50 -24.50 22.40
CA ALA A 15 24.44 -24.30 21.42
C ALA A 15 24.99 -23.45 20.27
N CYS A 16 25.50 -24.12 19.24
CA CYS A 16 25.53 -23.56 17.90
C CYS A 16 24.08 -23.38 17.42
N ALA A 17 23.50 -22.21 17.67
CA ALA A 17 22.39 -21.74 16.86
C ALA A 17 22.96 -20.58 16.03
N LYS A 18 23.44 -20.97 14.85
CA LYS A 18 23.68 -20.13 13.67
C LYS A 18 22.80 -18.89 13.74
N GLY A 19 23.41 -17.75 14.08
CA GLY A 19 22.82 -16.45 13.89
C GLY A 19 22.48 -16.36 12.41
N GLY A 20 21.21 -16.62 12.09
CA GLY A 20 20.65 -16.24 10.82
C GLY A 20 20.66 -14.73 10.83
N GLU A 21 21.74 -14.17 10.29
CA GLU A 21 21.71 -12.88 9.62
C GLU A 21 20.41 -12.87 8.82
N GLN A 22 19.39 -12.15 9.30
CA GLN A 22 18.29 -11.75 8.45
C GLN A 22 18.97 -10.96 7.34
N ALA A 23 19.17 -11.61 6.21
CA ALA A 23 19.46 -10.94 4.97
C ALA A 23 18.30 -9.97 4.76
N GLY A 24 18.51 -8.72 5.17
CA GLY A 24 17.77 -7.58 4.67
C GLY A 24 18.12 -7.52 3.20
N GLY A 25 17.46 -8.36 2.40
CA GLY A 25 17.43 -8.19 0.96
C GLY A 25 16.89 -6.78 0.75
N GLU A 26 17.73 -5.92 0.20
CA GLU A 26 17.32 -4.60 -0.23
C GLU A 26 16.05 -4.78 -1.07
N ALA A 27 14.93 -4.24 -0.57
CA ALA A 27 13.66 -4.37 -1.26
C ALA A 27 13.86 -3.80 -2.67
N ALA A 28 13.66 -4.64 -3.69
CA ALA A 28 13.85 -4.23 -5.07
C ALA A 28 13.03 -2.96 -5.32
N THR A 29 13.68 -1.94 -5.88
CA THR A 29 12.97 -0.72 -6.28
C THR A 29 11.93 -1.07 -7.33
N LEU A 30 10.72 -0.54 -7.20
CA LEU A 30 9.64 -0.80 -8.15
C LEU A 30 9.99 -0.25 -9.54
N ASN A 31 9.83 -1.09 -10.56
CA ASN A 31 9.87 -0.64 -11.95
C ASN A 31 8.46 -0.28 -12.43
N LEU A 32 8.26 0.95 -12.90
CA LEU A 32 6.95 1.42 -13.38
C LEU A 32 6.42 0.62 -14.57
N ALA A 33 7.30 -0.02 -15.35
CA ALA A 33 6.90 -0.91 -16.44
C ALA A 33 6.10 -2.13 -15.92
N ASP A 34 6.38 -2.63 -14.72
CA ASP A 34 5.70 -3.81 -14.16
C ASP A 34 4.25 -3.51 -13.74
N VAL A 35 3.98 -2.25 -13.38
CA VAL A 35 2.65 -1.76 -12.99
C VAL A 35 1.90 -1.12 -14.16
N ALA A 36 2.55 -0.82 -15.28
CA ALA A 36 1.92 -0.23 -16.46
C ALA A 36 0.79 -1.12 -16.99
N GLY A 37 -0.34 -0.51 -17.35
CA GLY A 37 -1.53 -1.18 -17.85
C GLY A 37 -2.82 -0.70 -17.19
N LYS A 38 -3.90 -1.42 -17.46
CA LYS A 38 -5.22 -1.13 -16.88
C LYS A 38 -5.49 -2.04 -15.69
N TRP A 39 -6.06 -1.46 -14.64
CA TRP A 39 -6.39 -2.17 -13.42
C TRP A 39 -7.81 -1.87 -12.99
N THR A 40 -8.58 -2.90 -12.66
CA THR A 40 -9.82 -2.75 -11.90
C THR A 40 -9.46 -2.65 -10.42
N ILE A 41 -9.65 -1.48 -9.81
CA ILE A 41 -9.38 -1.23 -8.39
C ILE A 41 -10.67 -1.33 -7.59
N GLN A 42 -10.64 -2.12 -6.51
CA GLN A 42 -11.63 -2.10 -5.44
C GLN A 42 -11.07 -1.34 -4.25
N SER A 43 -11.80 -0.31 -3.83
CA SER A 43 -11.50 0.50 -2.65
C SER A 43 -12.46 0.11 -1.53
N MET A 44 -11.91 -0.32 -0.40
CA MET A 44 -12.65 -0.86 0.75
C MET A 44 -12.41 -0.01 2.00
N ALA A 45 -13.39 0.01 2.91
CA ALA A 45 -13.25 0.73 4.19
C ALA A 45 -12.16 0.09 5.07
N GLU A 46 -11.40 0.90 5.81
CA GLU A 46 -10.46 0.38 6.82
C GLU A 46 -11.18 -0.54 7.82
N GLY A 47 -10.59 -1.70 8.11
CA GLY A 47 -11.14 -2.67 9.07
C GLY A 47 -12.30 -3.53 8.55
N SER A 48 -12.69 -3.43 7.27
CA SER A 48 -13.68 -4.33 6.66
C SER A 48 -13.37 -4.61 5.19
N ASP A 49 -13.95 -5.68 4.62
CA ASP A 49 -13.88 -5.94 3.18
C ASP A 49 -15.07 -5.34 2.40
N SER A 50 -15.81 -4.40 3.02
CA SER A 50 -16.90 -3.70 2.35
C SER A 50 -16.34 -2.79 1.25
N VAL A 51 -16.71 -3.06 0.00
CA VAL A 51 -16.32 -2.25 -1.16
C VAL A 51 -17.11 -0.96 -1.18
N LEU A 52 -16.40 0.17 -1.10
CA LEU A 52 -16.96 1.52 -1.16
C LEU A 52 -17.09 2.01 -2.60
N VAL A 53 -16.06 1.77 -3.41
CA VAL A 53 -16.03 2.16 -4.82
C VAL A 53 -15.15 1.21 -5.64
N THR A 54 -15.57 0.95 -6.87
CA THR A 54 -14.77 0.26 -7.89
C THR A 54 -14.48 1.23 -9.04
N TYR A 55 -13.25 1.27 -9.52
CA TYR A 55 -12.84 2.17 -10.62
C TYR A 55 -11.72 1.56 -11.47
N GLU A 56 -11.49 2.12 -12.67
CA GLU A 56 -10.34 1.77 -13.50
C GLU A 56 -9.16 2.69 -13.19
N LEU A 57 -7.98 2.11 -12.96
CA LEU A 57 -6.70 2.82 -12.95
C LEU A 57 -6.00 2.54 -14.28
N ASN A 58 -5.68 3.59 -15.02
CA ASN A 58 -4.79 3.53 -16.16
C ASN A 58 -3.39 3.94 -15.71
N ALA A 59 -2.50 2.97 -15.57
CA ALA A 59 -1.11 3.16 -15.20
C ALA A 59 -0.21 3.14 -16.44
N THR A 60 0.81 3.98 -16.47
CA THR A 60 1.82 4.02 -17.53
C THR A 60 3.18 3.55 -17.00
N ALA A 61 4.13 3.32 -17.91
CA ALA A 61 5.51 2.95 -17.56
C ALA A 61 6.36 4.13 -17.09
N THR A 62 5.78 5.33 -16.97
CA THR A 62 6.41 6.55 -16.47
C THR A 62 5.56 7.14 -15.34
N THR A 63 5.98 8.27 -14.76
CA THR A 63 5.17 9.00 -13.76
C THR A 63 4.07 9.87 -14.38
N GLU A 64 3.96 9.88 -15.72
CA GLU A 64 3.07 10.76 -16.47
C GLU A 64 1.90 9.98 -17.09
N GLY A 65 0.76 10.65 -17.29
CA GLY A 65 -0.39 10.08 -17.99
C GLY A 65 -1.22 9.07 -17.20
N TRP A 66 -0.95 8.90 -15.91
CA TRP A 66 -1.76 8.04 -15.04
C TRP A 66 -3.13 8.68 -14.78
N THR A 67 -4.20 7.88 -14.80
CA THR A 67 -5.56 8.37 -14.53
C THR A 67 -6.40 7.38 -13.73
N ILE A 68 -7.31 7.93 -12.92
CA ILE A 68 -8.45 7.20 -12.34
C ILE A 68 -9.68 7.47 -13.21
N VAL A 69 -10.45 6.42 -13.53
CA VAL A 69 -11.72 6.53 -14.25
C VAL A 69 -12.81 5.88 -13.43
N PHE A 70 -13.67 6.71 -12.82
CA PHE A 70 -14.88 6.25 -12.17
C PHE A 70 -15.98 5.95 -13.21
N PRO A 71 -16.91 5.03 -12.94
CA PRO A 71 -18.03 4.76 -13.84
C PRO A 71 -18.81 6.04 -14.20
N GLY A 72 -18.95 6.33 -15.49
CA GLY A 72 -19.69 7.51 -15.98
C GLY A 72 -19.06 8.86 -15.62
N ARG A 73 -17.73 8.91 -15.47
CA ARG A 73 -16.97 10.15 -15.21
C ARG A 73 -15.82 10.28 -16.19
N ASP A 74 -15.40 11.51 -16.41
CA ASP A 74 -14.17 11.81 -17.13
C ASP A 74 -12.94 11.32 -16.35
N PRO A 75 -11.84 10.97 -17.04
CA PRO A 75 -10.60 10.58 -16.37
C PRO A 75 -10.04 11.68 -15.47
N ILE A 76 -9.64 11.30 -14.26
CA ILE A 76 -9.01 12.17 -13.27
C ILE A 76 -7.50 11.92 -13.32
N PRO A 77 -6.66 12.92 -13.60
CA PRO A 77 -5.22 12.76 -13.65
C PRO A 77 -4.64 12.47 -12.27
N LEU A 78 -3.61 11.63 -12.24
CA LEU A 78 -2.80 11.34 -11.06
C LEU A 78 -1.43 11.99 -11.17
N HIS A 79 -0.97 12.55 -10.06
CA HIS A 79 0.47 12.78 -9.85
C HIS A 79 1.08 11.52 -9.23
N VAL A 80 2.19 11.05 -9.79
CA VAL A 80 2.82 9.77 -9.41
C VAL A 80 4.29 9.98 -9.08
N THR A 81 4.72 9.36 -7.99
CA THR A 81 6.13 9.21 -7.62
C THR A 81 6.41 7.77 -7.21
N THR A 82 7.67 7.37 -7.13
CA THR A 82 8.08 6.05 -6.63
C THR A 82 8.83 6.19 -5.31
N GLY A 83 8.69 5.19 -4.43
CA GLY A 83 9.40 5.11 -3.17
C GLY A 83 9.61 3.65 -2.77
N GLY A 84 10.85 3.18 -2.79
CA GLY A 84 11.17 1.76 -2.57
C GLY A 84 10.43 0.86 -3.55
N ASP A 85 9.64 -0.07 -3.04
CA ASP A 85 8.83 -1.04 -3.79
C ASP A 85 7.40 -0.55 -4.14
N SER A 86 7.11 0.74 -3.89
CA SER A 86 5.76 1.31 -3.98
C SER A 86 5.66 2.47 -4.98
N VAL A 87 4.50 2.61 -5.61
CA VAL A 87 4.07 3.88 -6.23
C VAL A 87 3.31 4.70 -5.20
N VAL A 88 3.56 6.00 -5.16
CA VAL A 88 2.76 6.96 -4.40
C VAL A 88 1.96 7.78 -5.39
N THR A 89 0.65 7.88 -5.17
CA THR A 89 -0.29 8.59 -6.04
C THR A 89 -0.97 9.73 -5.30
N HIS A 90 -1.21 10.83 -6.00
CA HIS A 90 -2.02 11.94 -5.53
C HIS A 90 -3.02 12.35 -6.60
N ALA A 91 -4.25 12.66 -6.18
CA ALA A 91 -5.32 13.11 -7.07
C ALA A 91 -6.14 14.22 -6.42
N GLY A 92 -6.64 15.12 -7.26
CA GLY A 92 -7.63 16.12 -6.88
C GLY A 92 -7.09 17.53 -6.64
N PRO A 93 -7.98 18.44 -6.19
CA PRO A 93 -9.36 18.16 -5.78
C PRO A 93 -10.31 17.79 -6.94
N PHE A 94 -11.24 16.86 -6.72
CA PHE A 94 -12.32 16.49 -7.65
C PHE A 94 -13.65 16.22 -6.90
N GLN A 95 -14.77 16.18 -7.61
CA GLN A 95 -16.08 15.87 -7.02
C GLN A 95 -16.12 14.43 -6.50
N SER A 96 -16.43 14.25 -5.22
CA SER A 96 -16.48 12.90 -4.64
C SER A 96 -17.63 12.06 -5.21
N VAL A 97 -17.32 10.80 -5.51
CA VAL A 97 -18.31 9.77 -5.86
C VAL A 97 -19.00 9.17 -4.63
N LEU A 98 -18.45 9.36 -3.42
CA LEU A 98 -19.02 8.87 -2.16
C LEU A 98 -19.82 9.94 -1.42
N ARG A 99 -19.48 11.23 -1.60
CA ARG A 99 -20.11 12.37 -0.92
C ARG A 99 -20.52 13.42 -1.97
N PRO A 100 -21.74 13.36 -2.53
CA PRO A 100 -22.19 14.29 -3.57
C PRO A 100 -22.03 15.76 -3.16
N GLY A 101 -21.52 16.59 -4.07
CA GLY A 101 -21.30 18.02 -3.83
C GLY A 101 -20.05 18.35 -3.01
N VAL A 102 -19.32 17.36 -2.50
CA VAL A 102 -18.10 17.56 -1.71
C VAL A 102 -16.87 17.32 -2.58
N MET A 103 -15.92 18.27 -2.53
CA MET A 103 -14.61 18.10 -3.17
C MET A 103 -13.71 17.22 -2.31
N VAL A 104 -12.96 16.33 -2.95
CA VAL A 104 -12.05 15.40 -2.29
C VAL A 104 -10.68 15.42 -2.99
N SER A 105 -9.62 15.31 -2.20
CA SER A 105 -8.28 14.94 -2.69
C SER A 105 -7.90 13.60 -2.10
N THR A 106 -7.13 12.80 -2.83
CA THR A 106 -6.67 11.49 -2.36
C THR A 106 -5.17 11.41 -2.45
N GLU A 107 -4.54 10.82 -1.44
CA GLU A 107 -3.14 10.41 -1.47
C GLU A 107 -3.08 8.91 -1.15
N GLY A 108 -2.21 8.16 -1.80
CA GLY A 108 -2.11 6.73 -1.55
C GLY A 108 -0.77 6.14 -1.95
N ALA A 109 -0.53 4.92 -1.49
CA ALA A 109 0.61 4.12 -1.89
C ALA A 109 0.15 2.71 -2.24
N MET A 110 0.64 2.19 -3.36
CA MET A 110 0.36 0.84 -3.84
C MET A 110 1.65 0.14 -4.23
N ARG A 111 1.69 -1.18 -4.01
CA ARG A 111 2.77 -2.06 -4.44
C ARG A 111 2.21 -3.22 -5.25
N LEU A 112 3.04 -3.78 -6.11
CA LEU A 112 2.70 -4.99 -6.85
C LEU A 112 3.01 -6.23 -6.01
N VAL A 113 1.99 -6.99 -5.63
CA VAL A 113 2.09 -8.19 -4.79
C VAL A 113 1.41 -9.34 -5.53
N ASN A 114 2.16 -10.38 -5.89
CA ASN A 114 1.63 -11.56 -6.58
C ASN A 114 0.79 -11.22 -7.84
N GLY A 115 1.21 -10.19 -8.59
CA GLY A 115 0.50 -9.73 -9.80
C GLY A 115 -0.73 -8.86 -9.54
N GLN A 116 -1.02 -8.51 -8.28
CA GLN A 116 -2.09 -7.60 -7.90
C GLN A 116 -1.52 -6.29 -7.35
N LEU A 117 -2.21 -5.17 -7.60
CA LEU A 117 -1.90 -3.94 -6.87
C LEU A 117 -2.53 -4.03 -5.49
N GLU A 118 -1.76 -3.82 -4.44
CA GLU A 118 -2.26 -3.73 -3.07
C GLU A 118 -1.74 -2.46 -2.41
N GLY A 119 -2.59 -1.78 -1.66
CA GLY A 119 -2.20 -0.51 -1.08
C GLY A 119 -3.23 0.12 -0.16
N TRP A 120 -2.93 1.35 0.22
CA TRP A 120 -3.80 2.20 1.02
C TRP A 120 -3.88 3.58 0.41
N SER A 121 -5.04 4.22 0.54
CA SER A 121 -5.20 5.64 0.26
C SER A 121 -5.96 6.33 1.39
N VAL A 122 -5.78 7.64 1.46
CA VAL A 122 -6.45 8.54 2.37
C VAL A 122 -7.18 9.57 1.52
N ALA A 123 -8.49 9.65 1.70
CA ALA A 123 -9.33 10.67 1.09
C ALA A 123 -9.56 11.81 2.07
N HIS A 124 -9.26 13.03 1.64
CA HIS A 124 -9.42 14.28 2.39
C HIS A 124 -10.56 15.09 1.78
N TYR A 125 -11.67 15.19 2.50
CA TYR A 125 -12.88 15.89 2.09
C TYR A 125 -12.86 17.36 2.52
N GLN A 126 -12.98 18.27 1.56
CA GLN A 126 -12.97 19.70 1.84
C GLN A 126 -14.26 20.14 2.56
N GLY A 127 -14.14 21.02 3.55
CA GLY A 127 -15.27 21.65 4.24
C GLY A 127 -16.05 20.72 5.18
N ALA A 128 -15.65 19.47 5.34
CA ALA A 128 -16.13 18.58 6.40
C ALA A 128 -15.23 18.74 7.64
N GLY A 129 -15.78 18.63 8.86
CA GLY A 129 -15.03 18.76 10.12
C GLY A 129 -13.99 17.64 10.33
N ALA A 130 -13.71 17.25 11.58
CA ALA A 130 -12.72 16.20 11.88
C ALA A 130 -12.98 14.85 11.18
N ASP A 131 -14.24 14.54 10.81
CA ASP A 131 -14.65 13.34 10.05
C ASP A 131 -14.45 13.46 8.51
N SER A 132 -13.59 14.39 8.10
CA SER A 132 -13.23 14.68 6.70
C SER A 132 -12.19 13.73 6.13
N VAL A 133 -11.65 12.81 6.92
CA VAL A 133 -10.64 11.86 6.46
C VAL A 133 -11.23 10.46 6.39
N LEU A 134 -11.02 9.77 5.27
CA LEU A 134 -11.38 8.37 5.09
C LEU A 134 -10.16 7.58 4.66
N ARG A 135 -9.82 6.54 5.43
CA ARG A 135 -8.74 5.59 5.13
C ARG A 135 -9.32 4.41 4.35
N ILE A 136 -8.65 4.05 3.27
CA ILE A 136 -9.18 3.16 2.23
C ILE A 136 -8.14 2.10 1.92
N ARG A 137 -8.52 0.83 2.03
CA ARG A 137 -7.72 -0.29 1.53
C ARG A 137 -7.97 -0.46 0.04
N GLN A 138 -6.93 -0.72 -0.74
CA GLN A 138 -7.05 -0.91 -2.19
C GLN A 138 -6.53 -2.28 -2.61
N ARG A 139 -7.28 -2.93 -3.51
CA ARG A 139 -6.84 -4.10 -4.28
C ARG A 139 -7.14 -3.88 -5.75
N GLY A 140 -6.15 -4.11 -6.60
CA GLY A 140 -6.24 -3.98 -8.04
C GLY A 140 -5.97 -5.31 -8.74
N ALA A 141 -6.89 -5.71 -9.61
CA ALA A 141 -6.65 -6.80 -10.56
C ALA A 141 -6.40 -6.20 -11.94
N ARG A 142 -5.39 -6.70 -12.65
CA ARG A 142 -5.11 -6.28 -14.02
C ARG A 142 -6.32 -6.62 -14.91
N THR A 143 -6.75 -5.67 -15.72
CA THR A 143 -7.81 -5.92 -16.70
C THR A 143 -7.24 -6.85 -17.79
N PRO A 144 -7.98 -7.90 -18.20
CA PRO A 144 -7.56 -8.79 -19.29
C PRO A 144 -7.24 -8.07 -20.60
#